data_AF-A0A9D8CMR5-F1
#
_entry.id   AF-A0A9D8CMR5-F1
#
_cell.length_a   1.000
_cell.length_b   1.000
_cell.length_c   1.000
_cell.angle_alpha   90.00
_cell.angle_beta   90.00
_cell.angle_gamma   90.00
#
_symmetry.space_group_name_H-M   'P 1'
#
loop_
_entity.id
_entity.type
_entity.pdbx_description
1 polymer ?
#
loop_
_entity_poly.entity_id
_entity_poly.type
_entity_poly.pdbx_seq_one_letter_code
_entity_poly.pdbx_strand_id
1 'polypeptide(L)'
;MTFSIPAPTSGRVDQTGTTSTSTADVAVATYSGGTVIEIGLGSGTGAIVDGPAYSRSIASAGTDLVSAIQGRSGLAATDQSTLSADGQSFLNTLPSSTAIFVRTVVPTTSDVNTAGLIVIRGRSEAAAISGVSEALVVDGRSLPLGSTVQLQDVDFAAIVGNATINGGDGAQHVIADSSNQVLLLGSGDDTLLGGGGNDFVGSTTGNDSLFGNSGNDTVQGGVGDDIVYGNQNNDVVYGNQGNDRMFGGQDADTLYGGQDNDTISAGLGSDVVYGNLGGDALAGNGGADTLYGGGGDDTLFGSDGNADVMVGGLGADEFRLAAGQSATIADWTSSDRVVVTGLGAAGRISISTTLDATILSVDADGDGSADGTISLTGQFSGTFSASITDGTATVRYVNASSTTPSTPPATTTFTDNAGGGGGGETGGTGFRTLAGPAPIDGWVLTH
;
A
#
# COMPACT_ATOMS: atom_id res chain seq x y z
N MET A 1 8.93 -34.05 19.83
CA MET A 1 10.22 -34.58 20.33
C MET A 1 11.05 -33.37 20.65
N THR A 2 11.22 -33.05 21.93
CA THR A 2 11.95 -31.84 22.32
C THR A 2 13.44 -32.15 22.44
N PHE A 3 14.28 -31.33 21.83
CA PHE A 3 15.72 -31.37 22.05
C PHE A 3 16.29 -29.95 22.13
N SER A 4 17.41 -29.80 22.83
CA SER A 4 18.05 -28.52 23.07
C SER A 4 19.42 -28.47 22.41
N ILE A 5 19.65 -27.40 21.65
CA ILE A 5 20.93 -27.04 21.07
C ILE A 5 21.54 -25.97 21.99
N PRO A 6 22.57 -26.31 22.79
CA PRO A 6 23.08 -25.42 23.83
C PRO A 6 23.76 -24.18 23.22
N ALA A 7 23.60 -23.02 23.87
CA ALA A 7 24.30 -21.80 23.52
C ALA A 7 25.81 -21.97 23.77
N PRO A 8 26.66 -21.93 22.73
CA PRO A 8 28.08 -22.20 22.88
C PRO A 8 28.81 -20.92 23.31
N THR A 9 29.72 -21.04 24.28
CA THR A 9 30.52 -19.92 24.82
C THR A 9 31.69 -19.50 23.91
N SER A 10 31.92 -20.25 22.84
CA SER A 10 32.86 -19.99 21.75
C SER A 10 32.28 -20.63 20.48
N GLY A 11 32.69 -20.21 19.28
CA GLY A 11 32.14 -20.73 18.02
C GLY A 11 31.96 -22.26 18.02
N ARG A 12 30.77 -22.72 17.62
CA ARG A 12 30.46 -24.15 17.61
C ARG A 12 31.11 -24.82 16.40
N VAL A 13 31.60 -26.04 16.58
CA VAL A 13 32.16 -26.86 15.50
C VAL A 13 31.02 -27.49 14.71
N ASP A 14 31.08 -27.34 13.39
CA ASP A 14 30.13 -27.85 12.40
C ASP A 14 29.72 -29.32 12.66
N GLN A 15 28.41 -29.58 12.70
CA GLN A 15 27.87 -30.94 12.83
C GLN A 15 27.62 -31.61 11.48
N THR A 16 27.65 -30.85 10.38
CA THR A 16 27.34 -31.26 9.01
C THR A 16 28.53 -30.93 8.10
N GLY A 17 29.61 -31.70 8.21
CA GLY A 17 30.94 -31.40 7.68
C GLY A 17 31.04 -30.89 6.23
N THR A 18 30.78 -29.60 6.02
CA THR A 18 30.85 -28.94 4.72
C THR A 18 31.48 -27.56 4.85
N THR A 19 32.82 -27.57 4.83
CA THR A 19 33.74 -26.46 4.49
C THR A 19 34.13 -25.45 5.59
N SER A 20 35.27 -24.80 5.35
CA SER A 20 36.21 -24.22 6.33
C SER A 20 35.95 -22.76 6.71
N THR A 21 34.71 -22.29 6.65
CA THR A 21 34.31 -20.95 7.13
C THR A 21 33.18 -21.12 8.14
N SER A 22 33.57 -21.16 9.41
CA SER A 22 32.84 -21.75 10.53
C SER A 22 31.60 -20.98 11.01
N THR A 23 30.42 -21.47 10.63
CA THR A 23 29.18 -21.44 11.44
C THR A 23 28.67 -22.89 11.54
N ALA A 24 28.26 -23.35 12.72
CA ALA A 24 27.77 -24.72 12.87
C ALA A 24 26.27 -24.77 12.59
N ASP A 25 25.90 -25.50 11.53
CA ASP A 25 24.52 -25.73 11.15
C ASP A 25 24.02 -27.04 11.78
N VAL A 26 22.73 -27.08 12.14
CA VAL A 26 22.06 -28.26 12.71
C VAL A 26 20.89 -28.64 11.87
N ALA A 27 20.97 -29.80 11.24
CA ALA A 27 19.82 -30.44 10.62
C ALA A 27 18.76 -30.78 11.69
N VAL A 28 17.59 -30.16 11.60
CA VAL A 28 16.46 -30.43 12.52
C VAL A 28 15.29 -31.14 11.83
N ALA A 29 15.32 -31.23 10.50
CA ALA A 29 14.43 -32.06 9.69
C ALA A 29 15.16 -32.59 8.45
N THR A 30 14.96 -33.86 8.10
CA THR A 30 15.52 -34.48 6.89
C THR A 30 14.43 -35.25 6.13
N TYR A 31 14.55 -35.28 4.80
CA TYR A 31 13.65 -36.02 3.91
C TYR A 31 14.47 -36.72 2.83
N SER A 32 13.92 -37.75 2.17
CA SER A 32 14.60 -38.52 1.12
C SER A 32 15.13 -37.62 0.00
N GLY A 33 16.39 -37.16 0.12
CA GLY A 33 16.99 -36.15 -0.75
C GLY A 33 17.82 -35.08 -0.03
N GLY A 34 17.78 -34.95 1.29
CA GLY A 34 18.65 -34.06 2.06
C GLY A 34 18.02 -33.45 3.31
N THR A 35 18.70 -32.48 3.91
CA THR A 35 18.12 -31.66 4.98
C THR A 35 16.99 -30.78 4.44
N VAL A 36 16.00 -30.56 5.29
CA VAL A 36 14.83 -29.73 5.00
C VAL A 36 14.89 -28.45 5.83
N ILE A 37 15.19 -28.58 7.13
CA ILE A 37 15.36 -27.43 8.02
C ILE A 37 16.73 -27.53 8.69
N GLU A 38 17.49 -26.46 8.61
CA GLU A 38 18.80 -26.25 9.23
C GLU A 38 18.78 -25.02 10.12
N ILE A 39 19.44 -25.10 11.29
CA ILE A 39 19.63 -23.95 12.18
C ILE A 39 21.11 -23.64 12.29
N GLY A 40 21.51 -22.48 11.79
CA GLY A 40 22.81 -21.86 11.99
C GLY A 40 22.81 -20.97 13.23
N LEU A 41 23.80 -21.18 14.11
CA LEU A 41 23.90 -20.46 15.39
C LEU A 41 25.14 -19.57 15.44
N GLY A 42 24.93 -18.28 15.70
CA GLY A 42 25.99 -17.34 16.07
C GLY A 42 26.58 -17.64 17.46
N SER A 43 27.72 -17.02 17.75
CA SER A 43 28.36 -17.13 19.08
C SER A 43 27.39 -16.71 20.19
N GLY A 44 27.31 -17.51 21.27
CA GLY A 44 26.40 -17.22 22.39
C GLY A 44 24.92 -17.48 22.12
N THR A 45 24.54 -18.05 20.97
CA THR A 45 23.15 -18.40 20.63
C THR A 45 22.90 -19.91 20.66
N GLY A 46 21.70 -20.30 21.07
CA GLY A 46 21.21 -21.68 21.11
C GLY A 46 19.77 -21.75 20.63
N ALA A 47 19.19 -22.94 20.60
CA ALA A 47 17.76 -23.11 20.31
C ALA A 47 17.18 -24.34 21.00
N ILE A 48 15.94 -24.25 21.44
CA ILE A 48 15.12 -25.42 21.82
C ILE A 48 14.19 -25.73 20.66
N VAL A 49 14.20 -26.96 20.18
CA VAL A 49 13.42 -27.38 19.03
C VAL A 49 12.46 -28.50 19.45
N ASP A 50 11.21 -28.38 19.04
CA ASP A 50 10.17 -29.39 19.23
C ASP A 50 9.35 -29.61 17.96
N GLY A 51 8.62 -30.72 17.92
CA GLY A 51 7.74 -31.11 16.81
C GLY A 51 7.86 -32.59 16.43
N PRO A 52 7.07 -33.04 15.44
CA PRO A 52 7.12 -34.40 14.90
C PRO A 52 8.45 -34.70 14.19
N ALA A 53 9.04 -35.88 14.39
CA ALA A 53 10.33 -36.21 13.78
C ALA A 53 10.30 -36.38 12.24
N TYR A 54 9.13 -36.49 11.63
CA TYR A 54 8.91 -36.81 10.22
C TYR A 54 7.83 -35.90 9.60
N SER A 55 7.81 -35.84 8.27
CA SER A 55 6.81 -35.08 7.51
C SER A 55 5.39 -35.56 7.77
N ARG A 56 4.42 -34.65 7.63
CA ARG A 56 3.00 -34.88 7.92
C ARG A 56 2.17 -34.57 6.68
N SER A 57 0.99 -35.18 6.56
CA SER A 57 -0.02 -34.71 5.61
C SER A 57 -0.58 -33.36 6.07
N ILE A 58 -1.17 -32.56 5.17
CA ILE A 58 -1.78 -31.26 5.49
C ILE A 58 -2.65 -31.32 6.75
N ALA A 59 -3.58 -32.27 6.84
CA ALA A 59 -4.50 -32.37 7.98
C ALA A 59 -3.77 -32.67 9.31
N SER A 60 -2.76 -33.53 9.28
CA SER A 60 -1.97 -33.85 10.48
C SER A 60 -1.03 -32.69 10.85
N ALA A 61 -0.44 -32.03 9.85
CA ALA A 61 0.41 -30.85 10.03
C ALA A 61 -0.38 -29.69 10.65
N GLY A 62 -1.61 -29.46 10.19
CA GLY A 62 -2.50 -28.46 10.78
C GLY A 62 -2.79 -28.74 12.25
N THR A 63 -3.10 -29.99 12.59
CA THR A 63 -3.29 -30.40 14.00
C THR A 63 -2.03 -30.16 14.84
N ASP A 64 -0.86 -30.49 14.30
CA ASP A 64 0.42 -30.32 15.00
C ASP A 64 0.78 -28.82 15.17
N LEU A 65 0.55 -28.00 14.15
CA LEU A 65 0.80 -26.55 14.15
C LEU A 65 -0.10 -25.83 15.16
N VAL A 66 -1.41 -26.11 15.12
CA VAL A 66 -2.38 -25.57 16.09
C VAL A 66 -1.99 -25.97 17.52
N SER A 67 -1.62 -27.24 17.72
CA SER A 67 -1.17 -27.72 19.04
C SER A 67 0.11 -27.01 19.51
N ALA A 68 1.03 -26.73 18.59
CA ALA A 68 2.28 -26.01 18.88
C ALA A 68 2.01 -24.55 19.30
N ILE A 69 1.13 -23.85 18.58
CA ILE A 69 0.74 -22.46 18.87
C ILE A 69 -0.02 -22.38 20.20
N GLN A 70 -1.08 -23.19 20.37
CA GLN A 70 -1.89 -23.21 21.58
C GLN A 70 -1.10 -23.67 22.82
N GLY A 71 -0.05 -24.47 22.61
CA GLY A 71 0.88 -24.89 23.65
C GLY A 71 1.82 -23.77 24.15
N ARG A 72 1.85 -22.59 23.51
CA ARG A 72 2.70 -21.47 23.94
C ARG A 72 2.11 -20.79 25.18
N SER A 73 2.65 -21.14 26.35
CA SER A 73 2.29 -20.52 27.63
C SER A 73 2.51 -19.01 27.59
N GLY A 74 1.52 -18.23 28.02
CA GLY A 74 1.61 -16.76 28.07
C GLY A 74 1.33 -16.04 26.75
N LEU A 75 1.07 -16.76 25.66
CA LEU A 75 0.48 -16.19 24.45
C LEU A 75 -1.01 -15.94 24.70
N ALA A 76 -1.53 -14.80 24.25
CA ALA A 76 -2.94 -14.46 24.44
C ALA A 76 -3.85 -15.46 23.70
N ALA A 77 -5.04 -15.73 24.24
CA ALA A 77 -5.98 -16.67 23.61
C ALA A 77 -6.47 -16.18 22.23
N THR A 78 -6.52 -14.86 22.03
CA THR A 78 -6.80 -14.22 20.74
C THR A 78 -5.70 -14.57 19.73
N ASP A 79 -4.44 -14.36 20.09
CA ASP A 79 -3.30 -14.62 19.22
C ASP A 79 -3.17 -16.11 18.92
N GLN A 80 -3.41 -16.97 19.92
CA GLN A 80 -3.48 -18.41 19.71
C GLN A 80 -4.54 -18.78 18.66
N SER A 81 -5.69 -18.10 18.66
CA SER A 81 -6.77 -18.35 17.70
C SER A 81 -6.39 -17.84 16.31
N THR A 82 -5.92 -16.59 16.21
CA THR A 82 -5.56 -15.94 14.94
C THR A 82 -4.42 -16.69 14.25
N LEU A 83 -3.28 -16.88 14.93
CA LEU A 83 -2.13 -17.60 14.38
C LEU A 83 -2.49 -19.04 13.95
N SER A 84 -3.33 -19.72 14.72
CA SER A 84 -3.81 -21.06 14.38
C SER A 84 -4.68 -21.07 13.13
N ALA A 85 -5.57 -20.08 12.99
CA ALA A 85 -6.48 -19.98 11.85
C ALA A 85 -5.72 -19.64 10.57
N ASP A 86 -4.82 -18.66 10.63
CA ASP A 86 -4.04 -18.22 9.47
C ASP A 86 -3.04 -19.29 9.04
N GLY A 87 -2.36 -19.93 10.00
CA GLY A 87 -1.53 -21.10 9.72
C GLY A 87 -2.30 -22.24 9.06
N GLN A 88 -3.53 -22.50 9.51
CA GLN A 88 -4.37 -23.50 8.84
C GLN A 88 -4.81 -23.07 7.44
N SER A 89 -5.04 -21.77 7.22
CA SER A 89 -5.37 -21.18 5.92
C SER A 89 -4.23 -21.39 4.93
N PHE A 90 -3.00 -21.04 5.32
CA PHE A 90 -1.80 -21.30 4.53
C PHE A 90 -1.67 -22.78 4.16
N LEU A 91 -1.77 -23.70 5.13
CA LEU A 91 -1.64 -25.13 4.85
C LEU A 91 -2.70 -25.65 3.86
N ASN A 92 -3.87 -25.02 3.79
CA ASN A 92 -4.94 -25.38 2.87
C ASN A 92 -4.75 -24.84 1.44
N THR A 93 -3.83 -23.89 1.22
CA THR A 93 -3.47 -23.42 -0.12
C THR A 93 -2.52 -24.38 -0.83
N LEU A 94 -1.79 -25.19 -0.06
CA LEU A 94 -0.82 -26.15 -0.59
C LEU A 94 -1.47 -27.34 -1.32
N PRO A 95 -0.81 -27.92 -2.33
CA PRO A 95 -1.28 -29.15 -2.98
C PRO A 95 -1.49 -30.28 -1.98
N SER A 96 -2.58 -31.04 -2.11
CA SER A 96 -2.97 -32.08 -1.14
C SER A 96 -1.93 -33.19 -0.91
N SER A 97 -0.99 -33.37 -1.83
CA SER A 97 0.13 -34.32 -1.72
C SER A 97 1.35 -33.78 -0.98
N THR A 98 1.33 -32.53 -0.51
CA THR A 98 2.49 -31.87 0.11
C THR A 98 2.82 -32.51 1.46
N ALA A 99 4.09 -32.85 1.64
CA ALA A 99 4.67 -33.37 2.86
C ALA A 99 5.21 -32.21 3.71
N ILE A 100 4.64 -32.02 4.91
CA ILE A 100 4.88 -30.80 5.69
C ILE A 100 5.69 -31.09 6.94
N PHE A 101 6.72 -30.29 7.19
CA PHE A 101 7.55 -30.36 8.39
C PHE A 101 7.18 -29.24 9.37
N VAL A 102 6.48 -29.63 10.45
CA VAL A 102 6.13 -28.70 11.53
C VAL A 102 7.23 -28.69 12.59
N ARG A 103 7.73 -27.50 12.94
CA ARG A 103 8.69 -27.33 14.05
C ARG A 103 8.34 -26.12 14.89
N THR A 104 8.53 -26.25 16.20
CA THR A 104 8.65 -25.09 17.08
C THR A 104 10.13 -24.84 17.34
N VAL A 105 10.57 -23.61 17.15
CA VAL A 105 11.92 -23.16 17.45
C VAL A 105 11.81 -22.06 18.50
N VAL A 106 12.48 -22.26 19.64
CA VAL A 106 12.63 -21.26 20.69
C VAL A 106 14.10 -20.86 20.73
N PRO A 107 14.48 -19.78 20.04
CA PRO A 107 15.80 -19.16 20.17
C PRO A 107 16.20 -18.90 21.62
N THR A 108 17.48 -19.11 21.94
CA THR A 108 18.03 -18.87 23.28
C THR A 108 19.39 -18.20 23.18
N THR A 109 19.81 -17.52 24.26
CA THR A 109 21.13 -16.91 24.36
C THR A 109 21.85 -17.36 25.63
N SER A 110 23.18 -17.25 25.65
CA SER A 110 23.99 -17.59 26.83
C SER A 110 23.82 -16.59 27.97
N ASP A 111 23.43 -15.36 27.66
CA ASP A 111 23.01 -14.34 28.62
C ASP A 111 21.98 -13.38 28.02
N VAL A 112 21.29 -12.63 28.89
CA VAL A 112 20.20 -11.71 28.51
C VAL A 112 20.67 -10.38 27.90
N ASN A 113 21.98 -10.18 27.68
CA ASN A 113 22.52 -8.94 27.15
C ASN A 113 23.22 -9.12 25.80
N THR A 114 23.49 -10.35 25.39
CA THR A 114 24.19 -10.67 24.15
C THR A 114 23.18 -10.85 23.03
N ALA A 115 23.02 -9.81 22.21
CA ALA A 115 22.34 -9.92 20.92
C ALA A 115 23.06 -10.92 20.02
N GLY A 116 22.29 -11.72 19.29
CA GLY A 116 22.83 -12.73 18.39
C GLY A 116 22.01 -12.93 17.14
N LEU A 117 22.66 -13.45 16.11
CA LEU A 117 22.03 -13.90 14.88
C LEU A 117 21.77 -15.40 14.95
N ILE A 118 20.52 -15.79 14.69
CA ILE A 118 20.12 -17.17 14.48
C ILE A 118 19.56 -17.28 13.08
N VAL A 119 20.11 -18.17 12.27
CA VAL A 119 19.65 -18.38 10.89
C VAL A 119 18.88 -19.69 10.86
N ILE A 120 17.62 -19.64 10.49
CA ILE A 120 16.81 -20.82 10.21
C ILE A 120 16.67 -20.91 8.70
N ARG A 121 17.28 -21.92 8.11
CA ARG A 121 17.18 -22.20 6.68
C ARG A 121 16.18 -23.33 6.50
N GLY A 122 15.14 -23.07 5.73
CA GLY A 122 14.41 -24.14 5.04
C GLY A 122 15.19 -24.57 3.80
N ARG A 123 14.50 -25.16 2.84
CA ARG A 123 15.14 -25.64 1.62
C ARG A 123 14.99 -24.64 0.48
N SER A 124 16.13 -24.15 -0.03
CA SER A 124 16.18 -23.27 -1.19
C SER A 124 15.38 -23.75 -2.40
N GLU A 125 14.76 -22.81 -3.11
CA GLU A 125 13.98 -23.07 -4.33
C GLU A 125 14.79 -23.84 -5.40
N ALA A 126 16.10 -23.54 -5.53
CA ALA A 126 17.02 -24.23 -6.42
C ALA A 126 17.26 -25.72 -6.08
N ALA A 127 16.94 -26.12 -4.85
CA ALA A 127 17.01 -27.50 -4.35
C ALA A 127 15.62 -28.06 -3.99
N ALA A 128 14.53 -27.38 -4.38
CA ALA A 128 13.16 -27.71 -4.02
C ALA A 128 12.84 -29.18 -4.37
N ILE A 129 12.41 -29.92 -3.36
CA ILE A 129 11.75 -31.20 -3.60
C ILE A 129 10.28 -30.87 -3.78
N SER A 130 9.79 -30.99 -5.02
CA SER A 130 8.38 -30.81 -5.34
C SER A 130 7.48 -31.54 -4.32
N GLY A 131 6.60 -30.80 -3.66
CA GLY A 131 5.66 -31.35 -2.69
C GLY A 131 6.23 -31.54 -1.28
N VAL A 132 7.23 -30.77 -0.87
CA VAL A 132 7.68 -30.64 0.52
C VAL A 132 7.56 -29.18 0.94
N SER A 133 7.16 -28.92 2.19
CA SER A 133 7.01 -27.57 2.75
C SER A 133 7.33 -27.54 4.25
N GLU A 134 7.71 -26.37 4.76
CA GLU A 134 8.07 -26.08 6.15
C GLU A 134 7.01 -25.21 6.83
N ALA A 135 6.63 -25.55 8.06
CA ALA A 135 5.77 -24.69 8.88
C ALA A 135 6.37 -24.53 10.28
N LEU A 136 6.81 -23.31 10.59
CA LEU A 136 7.52 -23.01 11.82
C LEU A 136 6.63 -22.25 12.80
N VAL A 137 6.85 -22.49 14.09
CA VAL A 137 6.48 -21.56 15.17
C VAL A 137 7.80 -21.07 15.77
N VAL A 138 8.07 -19.78 15.67
CA VAL A 138 9.28 -19.14 16.20
C VAL A 138 8.90 -18.33 17.43
N ASP A 139 9.32 -18.79 18.61
CA ASP A 139 9.04 -18.09 19.86
C ASP A 139 10.23 -17.23 20.28
N GLY A 140 10.17 -15.95 19.92
CA GLY A 140 11.23 -14.96 20.13
C GLY A 140 11.30 -14.38 21.54
N ARG A 141 10.37 -14.71 22.45
CA ARG A 141 10.27 -14.07 23.77
C ARG A 141 11.49 -14.21 24.68
N SER A 142 12.35 -15.20 24.41
CA SER A 142 13.60 -15.41 25.12
C SER A 142 14.79 -14.63 24.55
N LEU A 143 14.61 -13.93 23.44
CA LEU A 143 15.68 -13.16 22.80
C LEU A 143 15.85 -11.78 23.46
N PRO A 144 17.09 -11.36 23.72
CA PRO A 144 17.36 -9.99 24.13
C PRO A 144 17.17 -9.03 22.95
N LEU A 145 16.87 -7.76 23.26
CA LEU A 145 16.72 -6.70 22.27
C LEU A 145 17.95 -6.62 21.35
N GLY A 146 17.69 -6.44 20.05
CA GLY A 146 18.72 -6.41 19.01
C GLY A 146 19.16 -7.79 18.50
N SER A 147 18.61 -8.89 19.04
CA SER A 147 18.79 -10.21 18.41
C SER A 147 17.94 -10.32 17.16
N THR A 148 18.46 -11.02 16.16
CA THR A 148 17.76 -11.23 14.89
C THR A 148 17.63 -12.72 14.61
N VAL A 149 16.44 -13.14 14.21
CA VAL A 149 16.22 -14.44 13.57
C VAL A 149 16.12 -14.19 12.08
N GLN A 150 16.99 -14.83 11.30
CA GLN A 150 16.90 -14.82 9.87
C GLN A 150 16.16 -16.08 9.41
N LEU A 151 15.11 -15.91 8.61
CA LEU A 151 14.40 -17.00 7.93
C LEU A 151 14.87 -17.01 6.49
N GLN A 152 15.41 -18.12 5.99
CA GLN A 152 15.81 -18.27 4.59
C GLN A 152 15.07 -19.46 4.02
N ASP A 153 14.38 -19.28 2.89
CA ASP A 153 13.65 -20.36 2.21
C ASP A 153 12.68 -21.12 3.14
N VAL A 154 12.01 -20.40 4.06
CA VAL A 154 11.01 -20.97 4.97
C VAL A 154 9.63 -20.59 4.44
N ASP A 155 8.88 -21.58 3.97
CA ASP A 155 7.55 -21.33 3.39
C ASP A 155 6.57 -20.68 4.38
N PHE A 156 6.55 -21.12 5.65
CA PHE A 156 5.65 -20.55 6.66
C PHE A 156 6.30 -20.39 8.03
N ALA A 157 6.06 -19.25 8.68
CA ALA A 157 6.42 -19.02 10.08
C ALA A 157 5.37 -18.23 10.86
N ALA A 158 4.96 -18.76 12.01
CA ALA A 158 4.23 -18.03 13.04
C ALA A 158 5.22 -17.48 14.08
N ILE A 159 5.25 -16.16 14.26
CA ILE A 159 6.16 -15.44 15.15
C ILE A 159 5.44 -15.11 16.45
N VAL A 160 6.10 -15.40 17.57
CA VAL A 160 5.55 -15.17 18.92
C VAL A 160 6.50 -14.29 19.74
N GLY A 161 5.94 -13.21 20.30
CA GLY A 161 6.64 -12.22 21.10
C GLY A 161 7.35 -11.15 20.29
N ASN A 162 7.91 -10.17 21.02
CA ASN A 162 8.80 -9.16 20.45
C ASN A 162 10.00 -9.85 19.78
N ALA A 163 10.05 -9.85 18.46
CA ALA A 163 11.12 -10.46 17.68
C ALA A 163 11.55 -9.54 16.53
N THR A 164 12.82 -9.61 16.16
CA THR A 164 13.31 -9.08 14.89
C THR A 164 13.53 -10.24 13.93
N ILE A 165 12.72 -10.31 12.89
CA ILE A 165 12.77 -11.29 11.83
C ILE A 165 13.31 -10.62 10.57
N ASN A 166 14.32 -11.24 9.97
CA ASN A 166 14.78 -10.87 8.64
C ASN A 166 14.53 -12.05 7.68
N GLY A 167 13.83 -11.83 6.59
CA GLY A 167 13.71 -12.81 5.53
C GLY A 167 15.00 -12.93 4.73
N GLY A 168 15.08 -14.01 3.98
CA GLY A 168 16.13 -14.27 3.01
C GLY A 168 15.49 -14.51 1.67
N ASP A 169 16.09 -15.39 0.88
CA ASP A 169 15.54 -15.75 -0.41
C ASP A 169 14.29 -16.63 -0.24
N GLY A 170 13.48 -16.69 -1.31
CA GLY A 170 12.30 -17.54 -1.43
C GLY A 170 11.03 -16.90 -0.88
N ALA A 171 9.89 -17.22 -1.49
CA ALA A 171 8.57 -16.76 -1.06
C ALA A 171 8.22 -17.31 0.34
N GLN A 172 7.89 -16.41 1.26
CA GLN A 172 7.66 -16.68 2.67
C GLN A 172 6.26 -16.21 3.07
N HIS A 173 5.55 -17.02 3.86
CA HIS A 173 4.30 -16.63 4.51
C HIS A 173 4.52 -16.50 6.02
N VAL A 174 4.62 -15.27 6.50
CA VAL A 174 4.93 -14.98 7.91
C VAL A 174 3.74 -14.29 8.57
N ILE A 175 3.39 -14.76 9.77
CA ILE A 175 2.32 -14.19 10.59
C ILE A 175 2.85 -13.94 12.00
N ALA A 176 2.44 -12.85 12.65
CA ALA A 176 2.91 -12.48 13.98
C ALA A 176 1.76 -12.28 14.99
N ASP A 177 2.12 -12.25 16.28
CA ASP A 177 1.17 -12.10 17.40
C ASP A 177 0.94 -10.63 17.77
N SER A 178 0.23 -10.37 18.88
CA SER A 178 -0.11 -9.00 19.31
C SER A 178 1.05 -8.21 19.97
N SER A 179 2.28 -8.67 19.82
CA SER A 179 3.47 -8.02 20.36
C SER A 179 4.06 -7.03 19.35
N ASN A 180 5.00 -6.16 19.76
CA ASN A 180 5.65 -5.28 18.78
C ASN A 180 6.84 -6.02 18.14
N GLN A 181 6.82 -6.23 16.83
CA GLN A 181 7.89 -6.89 16.09
C GLN A 181 8.51 -6.00 15.01
N VAL A 182 9.67 -6.45 14.50
CA VAL A 182 10.31 -5.91 13.30
C VAL A 182 10.44 -7.08 12.34
N LEU A 183 9.67 -7.07 11.28
CA LEU A 183 9.52 -8.14 10.31
C LEU A 183 9.88 -7.56 8.94
N LEU A 184 11.10 -7.81 8.49
CA LEU A 184 11.56 -7.41 7.16
C LEU A 184 11.86 -8.65 6.36
N LEU A 185 11.00 -9.05 5.44
CA LEU A 185 11.22 -10.21 4.57
C LEU A 185 12.19 -9.88 3.44
N GLY A 186 12.65 -10.91 2.76
CA GLY A 186 13.76 -10.81 1.82
C GLY A 186 13.28 -10.68 0.39
N SER A 187 13.78 -11.56 -0.47
CA SER A 187 13.41 -11.60 -1.88
C SER A 187 12.45 -12.74 -2.16
N GLY A 188 11.48 -12.52 -3.02
CA GLY A 188 10.45 -13.51 -3.36
C GLY A 188 9.07 -12.86 -3.19
N ASP A 189 8.02 -13.50 -3.71
CA ASP A 189 6.66 -12.99 -3.54
C ASP A 189 6.15 -13.42 -2.14
N ASP A 190 6.31 -12.55 -1.17
CA ASP A 190 6.07 -12.81 0.24
C ASP A 190 4.65 -12.43 0.68
N THR A 191 4.20 -13.00 1.79
CA THR A 191 3.00 -12.58 2.50
C THR A 191 3.32 -12.40 3.97
N LEU A 192 3.09 -11.20 4.50
CA LEU A 192 3.43 -10.85 5.87
C LEU A 192 2.27 -10.19 6.59
N LEU A 193 1.85 -10.78 7.72
CA LEU A 193 0.85 -10.21 8.62
C LEU A 193 1.51 -9.85 9.96
N GLY A 194 1.57 -8.56 10.29
CA GLY A 194 2.09 -8.03 11.56
C GLY A 194 1.30 -8.48 12.78
N GLY A 195 0.00 -8.74 12.62
CA GLY A 195 -0.85 -9.23 13.71
C GLY A 195 -1.41 -8.08 14.54
N GLY A 196 -0.76 -7.71 15.63
CA GLY A 196 -1.11 -6.45 16.26
C GLY A 196 -0.03 -5.99 17.19
N GLY A 197 -0.19 -4.82 17.80
CA GLY A 197 0.95 -4.11 18.36
C GLY A 197 1.42 -3.07 17.36
N ASN A 198 2.55 -2.42 17.65
CA ASN A 198 3.11 -1.42 16.75
C ASN A 198 4.34 -2.02 16.07
N ASP A 199 4.16 -2.41 14.81
CA ASP A 199 5.09 -3.24 14.07
C ASP A 199 5.83 -2.45 13.00
N PHE A 200 7.03 -2.92 12.68
CA PHE A 200 7.64 -2.64 11.39
C PHE A 200 7.45 -3.87 10.51
N VAL A 201 6.74 -3.71 9.40
CA VAL A 201 6.39 -4.76 8.43
C VAL A 201 6.99 -4.35 7.10
N GLY A 202 7.75 -5.22 6.45
CA GLY A 202 8.22 -4.92 5.10
C GLY A 202 8.86 -6.09 4.39
N SER A 203 9.22 -5.89 3.14
CA SER A 203 10.01 -6.80 2.32
C SER A 203 11.07 -6.03 1.54
N THR A 204 11.88 -6.72 0.72
CA THR A 204 12.92 -6.07 -0.10
C THR A 204 12.62 -6.09 -1.58
N THR A 205 12.31 -7.25 -2.15
CA THR A 205 12.03 -7.39 -3.59
C THR A 205 11.04 -8.52 -3.82
N GLY A 206 10.12 -8.37 -4.77
CA GLY A 206 9.04 -9.34 -5.00
C GLY A 206 7.74 -8.60 -5.21
N ASN A 207 6.67 -9.32 -5.58
CA ASN A 207 5.33 -8.76 -5.51
C ASN A 207 4.69 -9.25 -4.22
N ASP A 208 4.73 -8.40 -3.21
CA ASP A 208 4.47 -8.79 -1.84
C ASP A 208 3.05 -8.45 -1.38
N SER A 209 2.56 -9.16 -0.38
CA SER A 209 1.28 -8.87 0.28
C SER A 209 1.51 -8.61 1.77
N LEU A 210 1.50 -7.34 2.15
CA LEU A 210 1.93 -6.88 3.46
C LEU A 210 0.78 -6.23 4.24
N PHE A 211 0.63 -6.61 5.51
CA PHE A 211 -0.46 -6.16 6.37
C PHE A 211 0.09 -5.75 7.74
N GLY A 212 -0.06 -4.47 8.13
CA GLY A 212 0.18 -3.99 9.49
C GLY A 212 -0.74 -4.69 10.49
N ASN A 213 -2.05 -4.54 10.25
CA ASN A 213 -3.17 -5.06 11.03
C ASN A 213 -3.58 -4.10 12.16
N SER A 214 -3.43 -4.46 13.44
CA SER A 214 -3.94 -3.65 14.54
C SER A 214 -2.82 -2.96 15.29
N GLY A 215 -2.76 -1.64 15.23
CA GLY A 215 -1.83 -0.81 16.00
C GLY A 215 -1.17 0.21 15.09
N ASN A 216 -0.24 1.00 15.62
CA ASN A 216 0.40 2.04 14.80
C ASN A 216 1.63 1.45 14.11
N ASP A 217 1.45 1.01 12.87
CA ASP A 217 2.43 0.25 12.12
C ASP A 217 3.23 1.12 11.15
N THR A 218 4.39 0.62 10.76
CA THR A 218 5.12 1.09 9.58
C THR A 218 5.22 -0.06 8.59
N VAL A 219 4.61 0.10 7.43
CA VAL A 219 4.53 -0.95 6.40
C VAL A 219 5.29 -0.52 5.14
N GLN A 220 6.18 -1.35 4.60
CA GLN A 220 7.05 -1.03 3.47
C GLN A 220 7.06 -2.14 2.40
N GLY A 221 6.51 -1.86 1.21
CA GLY A 221 6.48 -2.74 0.03
C GLY A 221 7.87 -3.15 -0.43
N GLY A 222 8.64 -2.22 -0.99
CA GLY A 222 10.01 -2.50 -1.40
C GLY A 222 10.17 -2.37 -2.91
N VAL A 223 10.58 -3.44 -3.59
CA VAL A 223 10.74 -3.42 -5.05
C VAL A 223 9.86 -4.49 -5.68
N GLY A 224 8.90 -4.07 -6.50
CA GLY A 224 7.96 -4.92 -7.22
C GLY A 224 6.54 -4.36 -7.08
N ASP A 225 5.57 -4.98 -7.73
CA ASP A 225 4.18 -4.49 -7.69
C ASP A 225 3.50 -5.07 -6.43
N ASP A 226 3.50 -4.30 -5.34
CA ASP A 226 3.09 -4.74 -4.01
C ASP A 226 1.61 -4.48 -3.70
N ILE A 227 1.08 -5.22 -2.72
CA ILE A 227 -0.20 -4.92 -2.07
C ILE A 227 0.06 -4.66 -0.59
N VAL A 228 -0.17 -3.42 -0.15
CA VAL A 228 0.23 -2.96 1.18
C VAL A 228 -0.97 -2.40 1.94
N TYR A 229 -1.20 -2.90 3.16
CA TYR A 229 -2.28 -2.48 4.04
C TYR A 229 -1.75 -1.99 5.40
N GLY A 230 -2.13 -0.79 5.84
CA GLY A 230 -1.99 -0.35 7.23
C GLY A 230 -2.97 -1.11 8.14
N ASN A 231 -4.26 -0.96 7.82
CA ASN A 231 -5.47 -1.52 8.45
C ASN A 231 -6.08 -0.67 9.58
N GLN A 232 -5.67 -0.81 10.84
CA GLN A 232 -6.33 -0.12 11.96
C GLN A 232 -5.32 0.69 12.74
N ASN A 233 -5.73 1.90 13.15
CA ASN A 233 -4.91 2.88 13.84
C ASN A 233 -3.98 3.64 12.89
N ASN A 234 -3.16 4.53 13.46
CA ASN A 234 -2.47 5.52 12.65
C ASN A 234 -1.19 4.90 12.08
N ASP A 235 -1.22 4.58 10.78
CA ASP A 235 -0.15 3.87 10.10
C ASP A 235 0.71 4.78 9.23
N VAL A 236 1.92 4.31 8.96
CA VAL A 236 2.80 4.87 7.92
C VAL A 236 3.07 3.80 6.87
N VAL A 237 2.60 4.02 5.64
CA VAL A 237 2.62 3.01 4.57
C VAL A 237 3.46 3.52 3.39
N TYR A 238 4.39 2.69 2.91
CA TYR A 238 5.26 2.98 1.76
C TYR A 238 5.12 1.90 0.69
N GLY A 239 4.80 2.27 -0.55
CA GLY A 239 4.85 1.37 -1.71
C GLY A 239 6.30 1.12 -2.14
N ASN A 240 7.03 2.23 -2.36
CA ASN A 240 8.42 2.32 -2.79
C ASN A 240 8.60 2.22 -4.31
N GLN A 241 9.05 1.09 -4.87
CA GLN A 241 9.29 0.98 -6.31
C GLN A 241 8.41 -0.11 -6.90
N GLY A 242 7.52 0.27 -7.82
CA GLY A 242 6.63 -0.64 -8.51
C GLY A 242 5.25 0.00 -8.68
N ASN A 243 4.31 -0.68 -9.33
CA ASN A 243 2.94 -0.18 -9.43
C ASN A 243 2.13 -0.76 -8.28
N ASP A 244 2.12 -0.06 -7.15
CA ASP A 244 1.63 -0.59 -5.89
C ASP A 244 0.13 -0.37 -5.70
N ARG A 245 -0.49 -1.26 -4.91
CA ARG A 245 -1.85 -1.08 -4.39
C ARG A 245 -1.79 -0.89 -2.89
N MET A 246 -2.14 0.31 -2.44
CA MET A 246 -1.97 0.70 -1.05
C MET A 246 -3.29 1.08 -0.39
N PHE A 247 -3.45 0.66 0.86
CA PHE A 247 -4.64 0.90 1.66
C PHE A 247 -4.23 1.36 3.07
N GLY A 248 -4.65 2.56 3.48
CA GLY A 248 -4.36 3.07 4.84
C GLY A 248 -5.21 2.32 5.86
N GLY A 249 -6.53 2.44 5.76
CA GLY A 249 -7.46 1.65 6.55
C GLY A 249 -8.37 2.52 7.42
N GLN A 250 -8.23 2.45 8.74
CA GLN A 250 -9.00 3.22 9.72
C GLN A 250 -8.07 4.10 10.54
N ASP A 251 -8.57 5.26 10.94
CA ASP A 251 -7.85 6.31 11.66
C ASP A 251 -6.89 7.09 10.74
N ALA A 252 -6.02 7.94 11.29
CA ALA A 252 -5.29 8.92 10.49
C ALA A 252 -3.96 8.36 9.99
N ASP A 253 -3.91 8.08 8.68
CA ASP A 253 -2.78 7.42 8.04
C ASP A 253 -1.89 8.37 7.24
N THR A 254 -0.63 7.96 7.03
CA THR A 254 0.27 8.61 6.07
C THR A 254 0.78 7.61 5.04
N LEU A 255 0.49 7.86 3.76
CA LEU A 255 0.82 6.95 2.67
C LEU A 255 1.76 7.61 1.66
N TYR A 256 2.76 6.85 1.20
CA TYR A 256 3.73 7.26 0.17
C TYR A 256 3.76 6.19 -0.92
N GLY A 257 3.28 6.52 -2.13
CA GLY A 257 3.33 5.65 -3.31
C GLY A 257 4.77 5.29 -3.67
N GLY A 258 5.50 6.29 -4.17
CA GLY A 258 6.94 6.19 -4.37
C GLY A 258 7.34 6.44 -5.81
N GLN A 259 7.75 5.39 -6.52
CA GLN A 259 8.09 5.41 -7.93
C GLN A 259 7.14 4.52 -8.70
N ASP A 260 6.87 4.90 -9.95
CA ASP A 260 5.96 4.22 -10.87
C ASP A 260 4.48 4.49 -10.51
N ASN A 261 3.52 3.85 -11.20
CA ASN A 261 2.12 4.31 -11.12
C ASN A 261 1.36 3.58 -10.02
N ASP A 262 1.03 4.29 -8.95
CA ASP A 262 0.42 3.70 -7.76
C ASP A 262 -1.10 3.88 -7.72
N THR A 263 -1.77 2.97 -7.01
CA THR A 263 -3.19 3.10 -6.65
C THR A 263 -3.32 3.12 -5.14
N ILE A 264 -3.69 4.26 -4.58
CA ILE A 264 -3.73 4.49 -3.13
C ILE A 264 -5.15 4.83 -2.67
N SER A 265 -5.60 4.12 -1.64
CA SER A 265 -6.88 4.36 -0.96
C SER A 265 -6.63 4.58 0.52
N ALA A 266 -6.71 5.83 0.98
CA ALA A 266 -6.34 6.18 2.35
C ALA A 266 -7.28 5.56 3.39
N GLY A 267 -8.60 5.75 3.27
CA GLY A 267 -9.57 4.95 4.05
C GLY A 267 -10.49 5.82 4.89
N LEU A 268 -10.75 5.42 6.14
CA LEU A 268 -11.48 6.26 7.08
C LEU A 268 -10.47 6.99 7.96
N GLY A 269 -10.51 8.30 8.07
CA GLY A 269 -9.42 9.00 8.74
C GLY A 269 -9.39 10.47 8.46
N SER A 270 -8.21 11.06 8.55
CA SER A 270 -7.91 12.38 8.02
C SER A 270 -6.47 12.25 7.57
N ASP A 271 -6.33 11.81 6.34
CA ASP A 271 -5.14 11.12 5.89
C ASP A 271 -4.22 12.06 5.11
N VAL A 272 -2.96 11.69 5.02
CA VAL A 272 -1.99 12.37 4.17
C VAL A 272 -1.44 11.39 3.16
N VAL A 273 -1.73 11.62 1.89
CA VAL A 273 -1.32 10.74 0.79
C VAL A 273 -0.38 11.47 -0.14
N TYR A 274 0.73 10.83 -0.47
CA TYR A 274 1.65 11.28 -1.50
C TYR A 274 1.78 10.19 -2.58
N GLY A 275 1.44 10.49 -3.83
CA GLY A 275 1.71 9.61 -4.98
C GLY A 275 3.20 9.53 -5.29
N ASN A 276 3.89 10.68 -5.24
CA ASN A 276 5.32 10.85 -5.53
C ASN A 276 5.64 10.87 -7.02
N LEU A 277 6.35 9.89 -7.58
CA LEU A 277 6.76 9.88 -8.98
C LEU A 277 5.96 8.82 -9.74
N GLY A 278 5.14 9.22 -10.69
CA GLY A 278 4.21 8.29 -11.32
C GLY A 278 2.97 9.01 -11.80
N GLY A 279 2.17 8.36 -12.65
CA GLY A 279 0.79 8.78 -12.88
C GLY A 279 -0.12 8.01 -11.93
N ASP A 280 -0.41 8.61 -10.77
CA ASP A 280 -1.00 7.92 -9.62
C ASP A 280 -2.52 8.09 -9.55
N ALA A 281 -3.17 7.14 -8.90
CA ALA A 281 -4.60 7.21 -8.56
C ALA A 281 -4.77 7.28 -7.05
N LEU A 282 -5.13 8.46 -6.52
CA LEU A 282 -5.18 8.73 -5.08
C LEU A 282 -6.60 8.99 -4.61
N ALA A 283 -7.10 8.20 -3.66
CA ALA A 283 -8.41 8.40 -3.04
C ALA A 283 -8.26 8.61 -1.52
N GLY A 284 -8.74 9.75 -1.02
CA GLY A 284 -8.80 10.01 0.42
C GLY A 284 -9.82 9.11 1.13
N ASN A 285 -11.00 8.94 0.53
CA ASN A 285 -12.15 8.27 1.14
C ASN A 285 -12.63 9.01 2.41
N GLY A 286 -13.13 8.37 3.45
CA GLY A 286 -13.83 9.09 4.50
C GLY A 286 -12.89 9.93 5.37
N GLY A 287 -12.89 11.25 5.26
CA GLY A 287 -11.94 12.04 6.03
C GLY A 287 -11.80 13.46 5.53
N ALA A 288 -11.12 14.32 6.30
CA ALA A 288 -10.60 15.56 5.76
C ALA A 288 -9.16 15.29 5.33
N ASP A 289 -8.97 14.96 4.06
CA ASP A 289 -7.72 14.38 3.59
C ASP A 289 -6.83 15.40 2.88
N THR A 290 -5.53 15.13 2.85
CA THR A 290 -4.58 15.88 2.03
C THR A 290 -3.92 14.95 1.03
N LEU A 291 -4.17 15.17 -0.26
CA LEU A 291 -3.67 14.34 -1.36
C LEU A 291 -2.66 15.14 -2.20
N TYR A 292 -1.47 14.59 -2.37
CA TYR A 292 -0.41 15.13 -3.23
C TYR A 292 -0.13 14.12 -4.35
N GLY A 293 -0.44 14.46 -5.60
CA GLY A 293 -0.10 13.64 -6.79
C GLY A 293 1.41 13.51 -6.90
N GLY A 294 2.08 14.62 -7.19
CA GLY A 294 3.54 14.70 -7.19
C GLY A 294 4.06 15.00 -8.58
N GLY A 295 4.61 14.01 -9.28
CA GLY A 295 5.08 14.19 -10.64
C GLY A 295 4.62 13.08 -11.56
N GLY A 296 3.94 13.45 -12.64
CA GLY A 296 3.26 12.58 -13.58
C GLY A 296 1.83 13.06 -13.76
N ASP A 297 1.03 12.37 -14.57
CA ASP A 297 -0.36 12.78 -14.80
C ASP A 297 -1.27 12.04 -13.80
N ASP A 298 -1.64 12.72 -12.71
CA ASP A 298 -2.30 12.09 -11.57
C ASP A 298 -3.82 12.18 -11.62
N THR A 299 -4.51 11.25 -10.94
CA THR A 299 -5.95 11.29 -10.70
C THR A 299 -6.23 11.30 -9.20
N LEU A 300 -6.72 12.43 -8.69
CA LEU A 300 -7.02 12.62 -7.27
C LEU A 300 -8.54 12.60 -7.07
N PHE A 301 -9.02 11.70 -6.22
CA PHE A 301 -10.42 11.52 -5.88
C PHE A 301 -10.72 12.18 -4.53
N GLY A 302 -11.59 13.18 -4.54
CA GLY A 302 -12.15 13.77 -3.32
C GLY A 302 -13.18 12.85 -2.66
N SER A 303 -13.63 13.26 -1.48
CA SER A 303 -14.46 12.44 -0.62
C SER A 303 -15.66 13.16 0.02
N ASP A 304 -16.43 12.39 0.78
CA ASP A 304 -17.60 12.87 1.53
C ASP A 304 -17.23 13.69 2.77
N GLY A 305 -15.95 13.75 3.16
CA GLY A 305 -15.49 14.45 4.37
C GLY A 305 -15.38 15.98 4.23
N ASN A 306 -15.70 16.54 3.06
CA ASN A 306 -15.95 17.97 2.82
C ASN A 306 -14.90 18.90 3.42
N ALA A 307 -13.61 18.60 3.23
CA ALA A 307 -12.52 19.53 3.49
C ALA A 307 -11.20 19.12 2.80
N ASP A 308 -11.26 18.26 1.77
CA ASP A 308 -10.04 17.71 1.18
C ASP A 308 -9.19 18.82 0.55
N VAL A 309 -7.89 18.68 0.72
CA VAL A 309 -6.89 19.50 0.03
C VAL A 309 -6.17 18.61 -0.96
N MET A 310 -6.33 18.94 -2.24
CA MET A 310 -5.69 18.21 -3.35
C MET A 310 -4.64 19.07 -4.02
N VAL A 311 -3.49 18.48 -4.29
CA VAL A 311 -2.33 19.09 -4.93
C VAL A 311 -1.91 18.16 -6.06
N GLY A 312 -2.06 18.57 -7.32
CA GLY A 312 -1.74 17.72 -8.47
C GLY A 312 -0.23 17.57 -8.66
N GLY A 313 0.50 18.68 -8.66
CA GLY A 313 1.93 18.74 -8.81
C GLY A 313 2.36 18.99 -10.26
N LEU A 314 3.37 18.25 -10.72
CA LEU A 314 3.89 18.35 -12.08
C LEU A 314 3.14 17.39 -12.99
N GLY A 315 2.31 17.88 -13.89
CA GLY A 315 1.63 17.00 -14.84
C GLY A 315 0.38 17.64 -15.42
N ALA A 316 -0.45 16.81 -16.02
CA ALA A 316 -1.81 17.15 -16.42
C ALA A 316 -2.81 16.37 -15.57
N ASP A 317 -3.18 16.94 -14.43
CA ASP A 317 -3.88 16.19 -13.39
C ASP A 317 -5.40 16.22 -13.55
N GLU A 318 -6.07 15.20 -13.02
CA GLU A 318 -7.52 15.08 -12.96
C GLU A 318 -8.02 15.01 -11.52
N PHE A 319 -8.74 16.04 -11.10
CA PHE A 319 -9.42 16.07 -9.81
C PHE A 319 -10.86 15.57 -9.97
N ARG A 320 -11.19 14.43 -9.38
CA ARG A 320 -12.51 13.78 -9.47
C ARG A 320 -13.29 13.94 -8.18
N LEU A 321 -14.52 14.46 -8.29
CA LEU A 321 -15.44 14.60 -7.16
C LEU A 321 -16.85 14.11 -7.53
N ALA A 322 -17.60 13.65 -6.53
CA ALA A 322 -19.03 13.44 -6.64
C ALA A 322 -19.80 14.76 -6.40
N ALA A 323 -21.00 14.85 -6.96
CA ALA A 323 -21.88 15.99 -6.73
C ALA A 323 -22.24 16.08 -5.24
N GLY A 324 -22.06 17.27 -4.65
CA GLY A 324 -22.23 17.52 -3.21
C GLY A 324 -20.93 17.49 -2.39
N GLN A 325 -19.81 17.04 -2.98
CA GLN A 325 -18.51 17.11 -2.32
C GLN A 325 -17.90 18.51 -2.43
N SER A 326 -17.10 18.87 -1.43
CA SER A 326 -16.34 20.12 -1.38
C SER A 326 -14.86 19.86 -1.16
N ALA A 327 -14.01 20.60 -1.88
CA ALA A 327 -12.55 20.46 -1.76
C ALA A 327 -11.82 21.75 -2.16
N THR A 328 -10.54 21.82 -1.79
CA THR A 328 -9.58 22.82 -2.27
C THR A 328 -8.55 22.17 -3.17
N ILE A 329 -8.36 22.71 -4.36
CA ILE A 329 -7.27 22.36 -5.28
C ILE A 329 -6.22 23.46 -5.18
N ALA A 330 -5.05 23.12 -4.62
CA ALA A 330 -4.10 24.11 -4.11
C ALA A 330 -3.17 24.70 -5.18
N ASP A 331 -2.91 23.98 -6.26
CA ASP A 331 -1.82 24.25 -7.21
C ASP A 331 -2.26 24.22 -8.69
N TRP A 332 -3.53 24.52 -8.94
CA TRP A 332 -4.14 24.46 -10.28
C TRP A 332 -3.25 25.02 -11.41
N THR A 333 -3.07 24.21 -12.45
CA THR A 333 -2.36 24.56 -13.69
C THR A 333 -3.30 24.57 -14.91
N SER A 334 -2.83 25.08 -16.04
CA SER A 334 -3.62 25.07 -17.28
C SER A 334 -3.79 23.68 -17.91
N SER A 335 -2.99 22.70 -17.48
CA SER A 335 -3.05 21.33 -17.97
C SER A 335 -4.12 20.50 -17.27
N ASP A 336 -4.51 20.93 -16.07
CA ASP A 336 -5.38 20.18 -15.18
C ASP A 336 -6.85 20.26 -15.61
N ARG A 337 -7.64 19.36 -15.04
CA ARG A 337 -9.10 19.38 -15.17
C ARG A 337 -9.79 18.93 -13.89
N VAL A 338 -10.97 19.48 -13.65
CA VAL A 338 -11.91 18.95 -12.63
C VAL A 338 -12.98 18.14 -13.33
N VAL A 339 -13.28 16.96 -12.80
CA VAL A 339 -14.40 16.12 -13.22
C VAL A 339 -15.36 15.94 -12.05
N VAL A 340 -16.61 16.37 -12.23
CA VAL A 340 -17.67 16.20 -11.23
C VAL A 340 -18.70 15.21 -11.75
N THR A 341 -18.98 14.16 -11.00
CA THR A 341 -19.91 13.08 -11.39
C THR A 341 -21.18 13.11 -10.54
N GLY A 342 -22.25 12.46 -10.99
CA GLY A 342 -23.48 12.32 -10.20
C GLY A 342 -24.38 13.56 -10.20
N LEU A 343 -24.25 14.45 -11.19
CA LEU A 343 -25.20 15.55 -11.36
C LEU A 343 -26.56 15.00 -11.80
N GLY A 344 -27.63 15.51 -11.20
CA GLY A 344 -28.98 15.25 -11.67
C GLY A 344 -29.24 15.88 -13.04
N ALA A 345 -30.35 15.54 -13.69
CA ALA A 345 -30.71 16.10 -15.00
C ALA A 345 -30.87 17.65 -14.98
N ALA A 346 -31.21 18.20 -13.82
CA ALA A 346 -31.28 19.65 -13.59
C ALA A 346 -29.98 20.24 -13.02
N GLY A 347 -28.96 19.43 -12.79
CA GLY A 347 -27.69 19.85 -12.19
C GLY A 347 -26.94 20.89 -13.02
N ARG A 348 -26.19 21.74 -12.32
CA ARG A 348 -25.51 22.93 -12.83
C ARG A 348 -24.14 23.07 -12.18
N ILE A 349 -23.20 23.63 -12.92
CA ILE A 349 -21.96 24.17 -12.34
C ILE A 349 -21.89 25.66 -12.66
N SER A 350 -21.67 26.46 -11.61
CA SER A 350 -21.39 27.88 -11.73
C SER A 350 -19.96 28.18 -11.35
N ILE A 351 -19.25 28.94 -12.18
CA ILE A 351 -17.86 29.32 -11.95
C ILE A 351 -17.83 30.79 -11.57
N SER A 352 -17.21 31.13 -10.43
CA SER A 352 -17.02 32.48 -9.95
C SER A 352 -15.54 32.74 -9.69
N THR A 353 -14.95 33.71 -10.38
CA THR A 353 -13.54 34.06 -10.20
C THR A 353 -13.41 35.37 -9.44
N THR A 354 -12.64 35.35 -8.37
CA THR A 354 -12.20 36.53 -7.59
C THR A 354 -10.71 36.80 -7.86
N LEU A 355 -10.14 37.82 -7.22
CA LEU A 355 -8.71 38.10 -7.35
C LEU A 355 -7.83 36.98 -6.76
N ASP A 356 -8.33 36.28 -5.74
CA ASP A 356 -7.54 35.36 -4.91
C ASP A 356 -7.88 33.87 -5.17
N ALA A 357 -9.06 33.58 -5.72
CA ALA A 357 -9.52 32.21 -5.97
C ALA A 357 -10.57 32.14 -7.09
N THR A 358 -10.66 30.98 -7.74
CA THR A 358 -11.82 30.59 -8.56
C THR A 358 -12.63 29.55 -7.80
N ILE A 359 -13.93 29.75 -7.68
CA ILE A 359 -14.84 28.86 -6.99
C ILE A 359 -15.76 28.22 -8.03
N LEU A 360 -15.81 26.88 -8.03
CA LEU A 360 -16.82 26.10 -8.74
C LEU A 360 -17.93 25.76 -7.73
N SER A 361 -19.12 26.32 -7.94
CA SER A 361 -20.32 25.97 -7.19
C SER A 361 -21.07 24.87 -7.95
N VAL A 362 -21.23 23.72 -7.29
CA VAL A 362 -21.91 22.53 -7.83
C VAL A 362 -23.31 22.48 -7.24
N ASP A 363 -24.32 22.65 -8.08
CA ASP A 363 -25.75 22.50 -7.76
C ASP A 363 -26.20 21.20 -8.44
N ALA A 364 -26.29 20.11 -7.68
CA ALA A 364 -26.53 18.77 -8.18
C ALA A 364 -27.99 18.54 -8.57
N ASP A 365 -28.93 19.15 -7.86
CA ASP A 365 -30.38 18.95 -8.04
C ASP A 365 -31.09 20.08 -8.83
N GLY A 366 -30.40 21.19 -9.07
CA GLY A 366 -30.88 22.32 -9.83
C GLY A 366 -31.82 23.25 -9.05
N ASP A 367 -31.80 23.21 -7.71
CA ASP A 367 -32.64 24.07 -6.86
C ASP A 367 -32.15 25.53 -6.77
N GLY A 368 -30.94 25.80 -7.28
CA GLY A 368 -30.28 27.10 -7.27
C GLY A 368 -29.35 27.34 -6.07
N SER A 369 -29.22 26.35 -5.18
CA SER A 369 -28.26 26.31 -4.07
C SER A 369 -27.10 25.40 -4.44
N ALA A 370 -25.90 25.71 -3.96
CA ALA A 370 -24.75 24.82 -4.15
C ALA A 370 -24.82 23.69 -3.13
N ASP A 371 -24.80 22.45 -3.61
CA ASP A 371 -24.62 21.25 -2.79
C ASP A 371 -23.15 21.05 -2.39
N GLY A 372 -22.23 21.47 -3.26
CA GLY A 372 -20.79 21.38 -3.03
C GLY A 372 -20.03 22.56 -3.63
N THR A 373 -18.84 22.85 -3.10
CA THR A 373 -17.96 23.90 -3.62
C THR A 373 -16.53 23.42 -3.78
N ILE A 374 -15.94 23.71 -4.94
CA ILE A 374 -14.54 23.40 -5.24
C ILE A 374 -13.79 24.71 -5.38
N SER A 375 -12.81 24.95 -4.52
CA SER A 375 -11.96 26.14 -4.56
C SER A 375 -10.67 25.84 -5.31
N LEU A 376 -10.41 26.57 -6.38
CA LEU A 376 -9.14 26.55 -7.11
C LEU A 376 -8.31 27.75 -6.65
N THR A 377 -7.19 27.52 -5.98
CA THR A 377 -6.31 28.61 -5.54
C THR A 377 -5.20 28.86 -6.56
N GLY A 378 -4.95 30.13 -6.88
CA GLY A 378 -3.96 30.54 -7.89
C GLY A 378 -4.33 31.86 -8.58
N GLN A 379 -3.37 32.47 -9.28
CA GLN A 379 -3.62 33.67 -10.10
C GLN A 379 -4.02 33.27 -11.53
N PHE A 380 -5.28 33.49 -11.89
CA PHE A 380 -5.80 33.14 -13.21
C PHE A 380 -5.91 34.38 -14.11
N SER A 381 -5.37 34.30 -15.33
CA SER A 381 -5.42 35.39 -16.32
C SER A 381 -6.27 35.04 -17.57
N GLY A 382 -7.15 34.05 -17.45
CA GLY A 382 -7.98 33.51 -18.53
C GLY A 382 -9.39 33.12 -18.07
N THR A 383 -10.08 32.30 -18.86
CA THR A 383 -11.46 31.86 -18.61
C THR A 383 -11.53 30.36 -18.39
N PHE A 384 -12.54 29.88 -17.66
CA PHE A 384 -12.82 28.45 -17.57
C PHE A 384 -13.93 28.06 -18.54
N SER A 385 -13.84 26.85 -19.08
CA SER A 385 -14.94 26.19 -19.79
C SER A 385 -15.41 24.99 -18.98
N ALA A 386 -16.73 24.78 -18.93
CA ALA A 386 -17.30 23.52 -18.47
C ALA A 386 -18.18 22.90 -19.56
N SER A 387 -18.18 21.57 -19.63
CA SER A 387 -19.14 20.79 -20.41
C SER A 387 -19.79 19.77 -19.49
N ILE A 388 -21.11 19.64 -19.57
CA ILE A 388 -21.86 18.61 -18.84
C ILE A 388 -22.41 17.63 -19.88
N THR A 389 -22.19 16.34 -19.66
CA THR A 389 -22.68 15.25 -20.53
C THR A 389 -23.02 14.06 -19.66
N ASP A 390 -24.28 13.61 -19.75
CA ASP A 390 -24.79 12.43 -19.04
C ASP A 390 -24.49 12.48 -17.52
N GLY A 391 -24.81 13.60 -16.88
CA GLY A 391 -24.60 13.79 -15.43
C GLY A 391 -23.14 13.92 -14.98
N THR A 392 -22.19 14.04 -15.92
CA THR A 392 -20.76 14.29 -15.64
C THR A 392 -20.35 15.65 -16.19
N ALA A 393 -19.81 16.51 -15.34
CA ALA A 393 -19.23 17.77 -15.73
C ALA A 393 -17.71 17.68 -15.82
N THR A 394 -17.12 18.32 -16.82
CA THR A 394 -15.67 18.51 -16.96
C THR A 394 -15.37 19.99 -17.06
N VAL A 395 -14.54 20.50 -16.14
CA VAL A 395 -14.08 21.89 -16.08
C VAL A 395 -12.61 21.95 -16.47
N ARG A 396 -12.27 22.86 -17.37
CA ARG A 396 -10.91 23.08 -17.88
C ARG A 396 -10.60 24.57 -17.96
N TYR A 397 -9.32 24.91 -17.82
CA TYR A 397 -8.83 26.24 -18.10
C TYR A 397 -8.72 26.48 -19.62
N VAL A 398 -9.18 27.64 -20.08
CA VAL A 398 -9.07 28.11 -21.47
C VAL A 398 -8.25 29.38 -21.46
N ASN A 399 -7.03 29.29 -21.99
CA ASN A 399 -6.16 30.45 -22.09
C ASN A 399 -6.81 31.49 -23.02
N ALA A 400 -7.05 32.70 -22.52
CA ALA A 400 -7.57 33.77 -23.35
C ALA A 400 -6.48 34.16 -24.35
N SER A 401 -6.75 34.05 -25.66
CA SER A 401 -5.90 34.76 -26.62
C SER A 401 -5.93 36.24 -26.24
N SER A 402 -4.77 36.85 -26.00
CA SER A 402 -4.61 38.20 -25.46
C SER A 402 -5.65 39.21 -25.97
N THR A 403 -6.67 39.48 -25.17
CA THR A 403 -7.43 40.72 -25.23
C THR A 403 -7.67 41.18 -23.80
N THR A 404 -7.10 42.34 -23.48
CA THR A 404 -7.10 43.02 -22.18
C THR A 404 -8.42 42.91 -21.42
N PRO A 405 -8.43 42.53 -20.12
CA PRO A 405 -9.66 42.45 -19.34
C PRO A 405 -10.10 43.84 -18.87
N SER A 406 -11.38 44.17 -19.02
CA SER A 406 -11.97 45.40 -18.45
C SER A 406 -13.34 45.19 -17.80
N THR A 407 -13.63 44.01 -17.26
CA THR A 407 -14.95 43.75 -16.64
C THR A 407 -14.85 42.95 -15.33
N PRO A 408 -15.74 43.21 -14.34
CA PRO A 408 -15.70 42.67 -12.97
C PRO A 408 -16.03 41.17 -12.89
N PRO A 409 -16.05 40.53 -11.69
CA PRO A 409 -16.20 39.08 -11.51
C PRO A 409 -17.29 38.50 -12.41
N ALA A 410 -16.90 37.62 -13.32
CA ALA A 410 -17.82 36.95 -14.19
C ALA A 410 -18.27 35.65 -13.52
N THR A 411 -19.56 35.54 -13.23
CA THR A 411 -20.17 34.25 -12.90
C THR A 411 -20.69 33.64 -14.20
N THR A 412 -20.24 32.43 -14.53
CA THR A 412 -20.71 31.68 -15.71
C THR A 412 -21.35 30.37 -15.26
N THR A 413 -22.56 30.08 -15.73
CA THR A 413 -23.32 28.87 -15.36
C THR A 413 -23.47 27.93 -16.56
N PHE A 414 -23.28 26.63 -16.33
CA PHE A 414 -23.35 25.57 -17.34
C PHE A 414 -24.41 24.52 -16.98
N THR A 415 -25.07 23.93 -17.99
CA THR A 415 -26.19 22.99 -17.84
C THR A 415 -25.98 21.73 -18.69
N ASP A 416 -26.50 20.58 -18.25
CA ASP A 416 -26.51 19.35 -19.06
C ASP A 416 -27.31 19.54 -20.37
N ASN A 417 -26.81 18.94 -21.46
CA ASN A 417 -27.42 18.98 -22.79
C ASN A 417 -28.16 17.67 -23.14
N ALA A 418 -28.39 16.79 -22.16
CA ALA A 418 -29.07 15.51 -22.38
C ALA A 418 -30.61 15.65 -22.50
N GLY A 419 -31.09 15.80 -23.74
CA GLY A 419 -32.50 15.67 -24.10
C GLY A 419 -32.83 15.94 -25.57
N GLY A 420 -32.69 14.92 -26.43
CA GLY A 420 -33.18 14.98 -27.82
C GLY A 420 -34.63 14.51 -27.97
N GLY A 421 -35.46 15.27 -28.71
CA GLY A 421 -36.78 14.78 -29.18
C GLY A 421 -37.81 15.80 -29.71
N GLY A 422 -37.59 16.35 -30.92
CA GLY A 422 -38.63 16.64 -31.93
C GLY A 422 -39.59 17.84 -31.79
N GLY A 423 -39.42 18.85 -32.66
CA GLY A 423 -40.53 19.72 -33.10
C GLY A 423 -40.18 21.13 -33.59
N GLY A 424 -40.10 21.31 -34.92
CA GLY A 424 -40.53 22.54 -35.62
C GLY A 424 -39.55 23.71 -35.75
N GLU A 425 -39.17 24.01 -37.00
CA GLU A 425 -38.55 25.29 -37.39
C GLU A 425 -39.40 26.52 -36.99
N THR A 426 -38.75 27.65 -36.70
CA THR A 426 -38.96 28.91 -37.46
C THR A 426 -37.85 29.93 -37.19
N GLY A 427 -37.10 30.26 -38.24
CA GLY A 427 -36.78 31.63 -38.67
C GLY A 427 -35.93 32.55 -37.79
N GLY A 428 -34.69 32.79 -38.21
CA GLY A 428 -33.87 33.91 -37.72
C GLY A 428 -32.57 34.09 -38.50
N THR A 429 -32.67 34.64 -39.71
CA THR A 429 -31.58 34.89 -40.66
C THR A 429 -30.49 35.83 -40.11
N GLY A 430 -29.23 35.43 -40.22
CA GLY A 430 -28.07 36.26 -39.88
C GLY A 430 -26.78 35.83 -40.57
N PHE A 431 -26.83 35.57 -41.87
CA PHE A 431 -25.63 35.35 -42.70
C PHE A 431 -24.89 36.69 -42.89
N ARG A 432 -23.65 36.82 -42.39
CA ARG A 432 -22.72 37.87 -42.81
C ARG A 432 -21.31 37.29 -43.00
N THR A 433 -21.02 36.99 -44.27
CA THR A 433 -19.77 37.24 -45.02
C THR A 433 -18.44 37.17 -44.27
N LEU A 434 -17.70 36.09 -44.58
CA LEU A 434 -16.24 36.03 -44.57
C LEU A 434 -15.64 37.17 -45.42
N ALA A 435 -14.75 37.96 -44.82
CA ALA A 435 -13.80 38.79 -45.55
C ALA A 435 -12.40 38.19 -45.36
N GLY A 436 -11.82 37.71 -46.46
CA GLY A 436 -10.40 37.37 -46.56
C GLY A 436 -9.50 38.63 -46.63
N PRO A 437 -8.18 38.42 -46.70
CA PRO A 437 -7.17 39.24 -46.00
C PRO A 437 -6.58 40.37 -46.86
N ALA A 438 -5.96 41.35 -46.21
CA ALA A 438 -5.03 42.29 -46.83
C ALA A 438 -3.96 42.74 -45.80
N PRO A 439 -2.80 43.26 -46.23
CA PRO A 439 -1.60 42.49 -46.54
C PRO A 439 -0.45 42.72 -45.54
N ILE A 440 0.60 41.93 -45.71
CA ILE A 440 1.90 42.01 -45.05
C ILE A 440 2.64 43.29 -45.49
N ASP A 441 3.13 44.06 -44.51
CA ASP A 441 4.27 45.00 -44.54
C ASP A 441 4.70 45.11 -43.07
N GLY A 442 5.95 45.05 -42.62
CA GLY A 442 7.28 44.96 -43.20
C GLY A 442 8.24 45.01 -41.99
N TRP A 443 9.32 44.25 -42.06
CA TRP A 443 10.36 44.11 -41.04
C TRP A 443 11.01 45.44 -40.62
N VAL A 444 11.41 45.60 -39.35
CA VAL A 444 12.79 46.02 -38.98
C VAL A 444 13.19 45.42 -37.62
N LEU A 445 14.19 44.55 -37.69
CA LEU A 445 15.12 44.18 -36.62
C LEU A 445 16.19 45.29 -36.52
N THR A 446 16.50 45.78 -35.33
CA THR A 446 17.78 46.46 -35.08
C THR A 446 18.43 45.90 -33.83
N HIS A 447 19.47 45.10 -34.11
CA HIS A 447 20.72 44.81 -33.38
C HIS A 447 20.73 44.83 -31.86
#